data_AF-A0A538F5D1-F1
#
_entry.id   AF-A0A538F5D1-F1
#
_cell.length_a   1.000
_cell.length_b   1.000
_cell.length_c   1.000
_cell.angle_alpha   90.00
_cell.angle_beta   90.00
_cell.angle_gamma   90.00
#
_symmetry.space_group_name_H-M   'P 1'
#
loop_
_entity.id
_entity.type
_entity.pdbx_description
1 polymer ?
#
loop_
_entity_poly.entity_id
_entity_poly.type
_entity_poly.pdbx_seq_one_letter_code
_entity_poly.pdbx_strand_id
1 'polypeptide(L)'
;MPRKTHHKHSSSKGYRRLLDSLAALDGVHRVATGRVTPRMGSGRPVAPISKVRRVESGLSITINDSGAMIDAYVVTDRPDQVVAAMRERGWTAA
;
A
#
# COMPACT_ATOMS: atom_id res chain seq x y z
N MET A 1 -11.12 -9.22 19.96
CA MET A 1 -10.07 -8.58 19.14
C MET A 1 -10.04 -9.25 17.78
N PRO A 2 -10.22 -8.54 16.66
CA PRO A 2 -10.17 -9.18 15.34
C PRO A 2 -8.76 -9.67 15.04
N ARG A 3 -8.64 -10.96 14.72
CA ARG A 3 -7.37 -11.61 14.36
C ARG A 3 -6.87 -10.98 13.05
N LYS A 4 -5.72 -10.27 13.09
CA LYS A 4 -5.06 -9.77 11.87
C LYS A 4 -4.67 -10.99 11.01
N THR A 5 -5.43 -11.26 9.96
CA THR A 5 -5.09 -12.31 9.00
C THR A 5 -4.03 -11.76 8.05
N HIS A 6 -2.76 -12.02 8.35
CA HIS A 6 -1.65 -11.73 7.45
C HIS A 6 -1.57 -12.82 6.38
N HIS A 7 -2.04 -12.52 5.17
CA HIS A 7 -1.75 -13.35 4.01
C HIS A 7 -0.29 -13.09 3.61
N LYS A 8 0.58 -14.07 3.84
CA LYS A 8 2.02 -13.95 3.57
C LYS A 8 2.27 -13.85 2.06
N HIS A 9 2.81 -12.74 1.58
CA HIS A 9 3.04 -12.52 0.15
C HIS A 9 4.39 -13.12 -0.31
N SER A 10 4.39 -14.40 -0.68
CA SER A 10 5.58 -15.24 -0.98
C SER A 10 6.29 -14.94 -2.33
N SER A 11 6.59 -13.70 -2.73
CA SER A 11 7.29 -13.50 -4.02
C SER A 11 8.16 -12.26 -4.12
N SER A 12 9.22 -12.39 -4.93
CA SER A 12 10.36 -11.47 -5.15
C SER A 12 10.04 -10.06 -5.68
N LYS A 13 8.76 -9.67 -5.76
CA LYS A 13 8.35 -8.36 -6.30
C LYS A 13 8.42 -7.29 -5.22
N GLY A 14 9.06 -6.16 -5.52
CA GLY A 14 9.36 -5.08 -4.55
C GLY A 14 8.12 -4.55 -3.82
N TYR A 15 7.00 -4.40 -4.52
CA TYR A 15 5.75 -3.91 -3.92
C TYR A 15 5.18 -4.81 -2.81
N ARG A 16 5.52 -6.10 -2.76
CA ARG A 16 4.98 -7.02 -1.73
C ARG A 16 5.52 -6.69 -0.34
N ARG A 17 6.80 -6.31 -0.23
CA ARG A 17 7.39 -5.85 1.04
C ARG A 17 6.68 -4.60 1.56
N LEU A 18 6.26 -3.70 0.67
CA LEU A 18 5.48 -2.53 1.03
C LEU A 18 4.08 -2.92 1.54
N LEU A 19 3.40 -3.87 0.87
CA LEU A 19 2.11 -4.39 1.33
C LEU A 19 2.22 -5.06 2.71
N ASP A 20 3.25 -5.87 2.95
CA ASP A 20 3.51 -6.51 4.25
C ASP A 20 3.75 -5.45 5.34
N SER A 21 4.53 -4.41 5.01
CA SER A 21 4.80 -3.30 5.92
C SER A 21 3.54 -2.48 6.24
N LEU A 22 2.66 -2.28 5.27
CA LEU A 22 1.34 -1.66 5.47
C LEU A 22 0.47 -2.50 6.40
N ALA A 23 0.43 -3.82 6.19
CA ALA A 23 -0.34 -4.73 7.00
C ALA A 23 0.18 -4.82 8.45
N ALA A 24 1.44 -4.45 8.69
CA ALA A 24 2.04 -4.40 10.02
C ALA A 24 1.75 -3.10 10.79
N LEU A 25 1.21 -2.06 10.15
CA LEU A 25 0.87 -0.81 10.83
C LEU A 25 -0.22 -1.04 11.88
N ASP A 26 -0.17 -0.25 12.96
CA ASP A 26 -1.25 -0.24 13.93
C ASP A 26 -2.53 0.34 13.31
N GLY A 27 -3.69 -0.19 13.72
CA GLY A 27 -4.99 0.17 13.13
C GLY A 27 -5.26 -0.41 11.73
N VAL A 28 -4.29 -1.04 11.06
CA VAL A 28 -4.55 -1.76 9.80
C VAL A 28 -5.10 -3.16 10.10
N HIS A 29 -6.28 -3.45 9.56
CA HIS A 29 -6.96 -4.73 9.72
C HIS A 29 -6.63 -5.70 8.58
N ARG A 30 -6.59 -5.17 7.35
CA ARG A 30 -6.33 -5.96 6.13
C ARG A 30 -5.74 -5.08 5.05
N VAL A 31 -4.87 -5.67 4.23
CA VAL A 31 -4.42 -5.06 2.97
C VAL A 31 -4.81 -6.00 1.84
N ALA A 32 -5.37 -5.44 0.76
CA ALA A 32 -5.78 -6.19 -0.42
C ALA A 32 -5.16 -5.57 -1.67
N THR A 33 -4.56 -6.41 -2.51
CA THR A 33 -4.11 -6.00 -3.84
C THR A 33 -5.30 -5.99 -4.79
N GLY A 34 -5.47 -4.88 -5.51
CA GLY A 34 -6.45 -4.72 -6.58
C GLY A 34 -5.80 -4.98 -7.95
N ARG A 35 -6.01 -4.05 -8.88
CA ARG A 35 -5.51 -4.14 -10.26
C ARG A 35 -3.98 -3.97 -10.29
N VAL A 36 -3.31 -4.87 -11.01
CA VAL A 36 -1.90 -4.73 -11.37
C VAL A 36 -1.82 -4.35 -12.85
N THR A 37 -1.28 -3.18 -13.14
CA THR A 37 -1.11 -2.65 -14.51
C THR A 37 0.38 -2.66 -14.86
N PRO A 38 0.84 -3.51 -15.80
CA PRO A 38 2.24 -3.50 -16.25
C PRO A 38 2.63 -2.12 -16.81
N ARG A 39 3.87 -1.71 -16.57
CA ARG A 39 4.45 -0.50 -17.17
C ARG A 39 5.50 -0.88 -18.21
N MET A 40 5.38 -0.30 -19.39
CA MET A 40 6.38 -0.34 -20.45
C MET A 40 7.20 0.95 -20.36
N GLY A 41 8.27 0.97 -19.56
CA GLY A 41 9.15 2.14 -19.46
C GLY A 41 10.07 2.13 -18.24
N SER A 42 11.27 2.71 -18.37
CA SER A 42 12.34 2.75 -17.36
C SER A 42 12.20 3.85 -16.31
N GLY A 43 11.04 4.51 -16.23
CA GLY A 43 10.79 5.60 -15.29
C GLY A 43 10.72 5.13 -13.85
N ARG A 44 11.75 5.46 -13.04
CA ARG A 44 11.72 5.20 -11.60
C ARG A 44 10.67 6.11 -10.95
N PRO A 45 9.73 5.56 -10.16
CA PRO A 45 8.75 6.38 -9.46
C PRO A 45 9.41 7.33 -8.46
N VAL A 46 8.91 8.56 -8.38
CA VAL A 46 9.34 9.56 -7.38
C VAL A 46 9.09 9.08 -5.95
N ALA A 47 7.96 8.40 -5.73
CA ALA A 47 7.61 7.78 -4.45
C ALA A 47 6.99 6.38 -4.67
N PRO A 48 7.18 5.45 -3.70
CA PRO A 48 6.55 4.13 -3.73
C PRO A 48 5.02 4.19 -3.85
N ILE A 49 4.35 5.16 -3.23
CA ILE A 49 2.90 5.39 -3.30
C ILE A 49 2.64 6.75 -3.93
N SER A 50 1.93 6.79 -5.06
CA SER A 50 1.61 8.05 -5.78
C SER A 50 0.21 8.58 -5.56
N LYS A 51 -0.71 7.74 -5.07
CA LYS A 51 -2.10 8.14 -4.80
C LYS A 51 -2.54 7.52 -3.50
N VAL A 52 -3.22 8.33 -2.68
CA VAL A 52 -3.89 7.92 -1.46
C VAL A 52 -5.24 8.61 -1.43
N ARG A 53 -6.32 7.84 -1.38
CA ARG A 53 -7.69 8.34 -1.28
C ARG A 53 -8.41 7.67 -0.14
N ARG A 54 -9.22 8.43 0.59
CA ARG A 54 -10.13 7.85 1.58
C ARG A 54 -11.29 7.16 0.86
N VAL A 55 -11.68 6.02 1.40
CA VAL A 55 -12.88 5.28 1.03
C VAL A 55 -13.60 4.87 2.32
N GLU A 56 -14.85 4.44 2.21
CA GLU A 56 -15.67 4.09 3.38
C GLU A 56 -14.99 3.10 4.34
N SER A 57 -14.27 2.11 3.81
CA SER A 57 -13.60 1.06 4.58
C SER A 57 -12.14 1.34 4.93
N GLY A 58 -11.59 2.52 4.58
CA GLY A 58 -10.21 2.88 4.84
C GLY A 58 -9.58 3.70 3.72
N LEU A 59 -8.57 3.14 3.04
CA LEU A 59 -7.79 3.82 2.01
C LEU A 59 -7.69 3.02 0.71
N SER A 60 -7.81 3.72 -0.43
CA SER A 60 -7.38 3.25 -1.74
C SER A 60 -6.05 3.91 -2.10
N ILE A 61 -5.05 3.09 -2.40
CA ILE A 61 -3.70 3.54 -2.73
C ILE A 61 -3.25 3.02 -4.09
N THR A 62 -2.35 3.77 -4.73
CA THR A 62 -1.64 3.31 -5.92
C THR A 62 -0.15 3.23 -5.61
N ILE A 63 0.39 2.01 -5.66
CA ILE A 63 1.81 1.71 -5.51
C ILE A 63 2.46 1.73 -6.90
N ASN A 64 3.62 2.35 -6.99
CA ASN A 64 4.46 2.32 -8.19
C ASN A 64 5.65 1.41 -7.94
N ASP A 65 5.76 0.37 -8.74
CA ASP A 65 6.92 -0.51 -8.82
C ASP A 65 7.63 -0.31 -10.18
N SER A 66 8.87 -0.77 -10.31
CA SER A 66 9.68 -0.55 -11.52
C SER A 66 9.04 -1.10 -12.80
N GLY A 67 8.25 -2.18 -12.69
CA GLY A 67 7.57 -2.81 -13.83
C GLY A 67 6.04 -2.72 -13.81
N ALA A 68 5.44 -2.10 -12.80
CA ALA A 68 3.98 -2.09 -12.67
C ALA A 68 3.45 -0.95 -11.78
N MET A 69 2.21 -0.55 -12.04
CA MET A 69 1.37 0.15 -11.08
C MET A 69 0.42 -0.83 -10.42
N ILE A 70 0.28 -0.75 -9.10
CA ILE A 70 -0.56 -1.65 -8.33
C ILE A 70 -1.55 -0.81 -7.54
N ASP A 71 -2.83 -0.97 -7.83
CA ASP A 71 -3.87 -0.45 -6.95
C ASP A 71 -4.01 -1.39 -5.76
N ALA A 72 -4.13 -0.85 -4.56
CA ALA A 72 -4.32 -1.61 -3.34
C ALA A 72 -5.30 -0.89 -2.40
N TYR A 73 -5.91 -1.67 -1.51
CA TYR A 73 -6.85 -1.21 -0.51
C TYR A 73 -6.31 -1.54 0.88
N VAL A 74 -6.29 -0.54 1.76
CA VAL A 74 -5.93 -0.68 3.16
C VAL A 74 -7.22 -0.52 3.97
N VAL A 75 -7.66 -1.61 4.59
CA VAL A 75 -8.83 -1.62 5.47
C VAL A 75 -8.39 -1.22 6.87
N THR A 76 -8.95 -0.12 7.36
CA THR A 76 -8.59 0.48 8.65
C THR A 76 -9.72 1.35 9.17
N ASP A 77 -9.90 1.37 10.48
CA ASP A 77 -10.73 2.30 11.22
C ASP A 77 -10.04 3.65 11.50
N ARG A 78 -8.74 3.75 11.21
CA ARG A 78 -7.90 4.94 11.49
C ARG A 78 -7.16 5.43 10.23
N PRO A 79 -7.88 5.81 9.16
CA PRO A 79 -7.25 6.20 7.88
C PRO A 79 -6.20 7.31 8.05
N ASP A 80 -6.45 8.28 8.92
CA ASP A 80 -5.61 9.47 9.08
C ASP A 80 -4.26 9.12 9.72
N GLN A 81 -4.29 8.24 10.71
CA GLN A 81 -3.07 7.74 11.38
C GLN A 81 -2.25 6.88 10.42
N VAL A 82 -2.92 6.07 9.59
CA VAL A 82 -2.24 5.25 8.57
C VAL A 82 -1.59 6.16 7.51
N VAL A 83 -2.26 7.23 7.06
CA VAL A 83 -1.67 8.20 6.13
C VAL A 83 -0.48 8.94 6.76
N ALA A 84 -0.57 9.34 8.02
CA ALA A 84 0.55 9.95 8.74
C ALA A 84 1.76 8.99 8.80
N ALA A 85 1.53 7.73 9.18
CA ALA A 85 2.58 6.71 9.20
C ALA A 85 3.20 6.44 7.81
N MET A 86 2.41 6.49 6.73
CA MET A 86 2.93 6.39 5.36
C MET A 86 3.85 7.57 5.01
N ARG A 87 3.49 8.79 5.44
CA ARG A 87 4.30 10.01 5.23
C ARG A 87 5.60 9.98 6.03
N GLU A 88 5.54 9.62 7.32
CA GLU A 88 6.71 9.50 8.20
C GLU A 88 7.74 8.50 7.65
N ARG A 89 7.28 7.43 7.02
CA ARG A 89 8.14 6.42 6.39
C ARG A 89 8.63 6.81 4.99
N GLY A 90 8.27 7.99 4.49
CA GLY A 90 8.65 8.47 3.16
C GLY A 90 8.05 7.66 2.01
N TRP A 91 6.93 6.97 2.23
CA TRP A 91 6.30 6.13 1.20
C TRP A 91 5.45 6.93 0.21
N THR A 92 4.97 8.09 0.63
CA THR A 92 4.23 9.04 -0.21
C THR A 92 5.10 10.27 -0.47
N ALA A 93 4.93 10.91 -1.63
CA ALA A 93 5.47 12.25 -1.83
C ALA A 93 4.82 13.22 -0.82
N ALA A 94 5.61 14.17 -0.33
CA ALA A 94 5.19 15.20 0.63
C ALA A 94 4.07 16.09 0.05
#